data_AF-A0A1B6JVY3-F1
#
_entry.id   AF-A0A1B6JVY3-F1
#
_cell.length_a   1.000
_cell.length_b   1.000
_cell.length_c   1.000
_cell.angle_alpha   90.00
_cell.angle_beta   90.00
_cell.angle_gamma   90.00
#
_symmetry.space_group_name_H-M   'P 1'
#
loop_
_entity.id
_entity.type
_entity.pdbx_description
1 polymer ?
#
loop_
_entity_poly.entity_id
_entity_poly.type
_entity_poly.pdbx_seq_one_letter_code
_entity_poly.pdbx_strand_id
1 'polypeptide(L)'
;MIQFIKADTLLPQIAPVVTLHEKKEPAKEEIKQEDEGQKLQMEQTTELAQVISEKVKFLCEGKEAVPPVQVMAIQLETLVAALDAGGLSAKYMWEWLTSVDSQLASLEQAAAPLGWQCQWDRSYKRYFYRNEESGVIQWEYPSEHPSQGGEEAMELCDSPPPPP
;
A
#
# COMPACT_ATOMS: atom_id res chain seq x y z
N MET A 1 23.13 46.56 -40.75
CA MET A 1 24.60 46.63 -40.90
C MET A 1 25.18 47.15 -39.59
N ILE A 2 25.90 46.30 -38.86
CA ILE A 2 26.61 46.66 -37.62
C ILE A 2 27.86 47.44 -38.00
N GLN A 3 28.13 48.59 -37.35
CA GLN A 3 29.50 49.04 -37.11
C GLN A 3 29.65 49.75 -35.76
N PHE A 4 30.80 49.47 -35.15
CA PHE A 4 31.26 49.62 -33.77
C PHE A 4 31.79 51.02 -33.46
N ILE A 5 32.27 51.23 -32.22
CA ILE A 5 33.47 52.00 -31.74
C ILE A 5 33.09 52.76 -30.44
N LYS A 6 33.84 52.84 -29.33
CA LYS A 6 35.13 52.35 -28.78
C LYS A 6 35.02 52.55 -27.24
N ALA A 7 35.44 51.59 -26.40
CA ALA A 7 36.63 51.68 -25.54
C ALA A 7 37.01 53.08 -25.02
N ASP A 8 37.01 53.30 -23.70
CA ASP A 8 38.27 53.32 -22.93
C ASP A 8 38.09 53.42 -21.40
N THR A 9 39.16 53.07 -20.72
CA THR A 9 39.33 52.69 -19.30
C THR A 9 39.65 53.90 -18.41
N LEU A 10 39.35 53.84 -17.09
CA LEU A 10 40.28 54.11 -15.94
C LEU A 10 39.56 54.54 -14.63
N LEU A 11 39.83 53.78 -13.56
CA LEU A 11 39.66 54.09 -12.11
C LEU A 11 40.75 55.08 -11.62
N PRO A 12 40.86 55.49 -10.32
CA PRO A 12 39.95 55.55 -9.15
C PRO A 12 39.92 56.96 -8.49
N GLN A 13 39.22 57.18 -7.35
CA GLN A 13 39.81 57.63 -6.05
C GLN A 13 38.85 58.28 -5.00
N ILE A 14 38.98 57.76 -3.76
CA ILE A 14 38.94 58.38 -2.40
C ILE A 14 37.58 58.74 -1.73
N ALA A 15 37.40 58.16 -0.52
CA ALA A 15 36.31 58.29 0.49
C ALA A 15 36.35 59.62 1.28
N PRO A 16 35.59 59.87 2.39
CA PRO A 16 34.49 59.14 3.05
C PRO A 16 33.28 60.05 3.47
N VAL A 17 32.06 59.52 3.69
CA VAL A 17 31.11 60.06 4.70
C VAL A 17 30.16 58.94 5.17
N VAL A 18 30.07 58.82 6.49
CA VAL A 18 29.18 57.98 7.27
C VAL A 18 27.71 58.26 6.94
N THR A 19 26.91 57.22 6.72
CA THR A 19 25.48 57.27 7.02
C THR A 19 25.07 55.91 7.57
N LEU A 20 24.81 55.88 8.88
CA LEU A 20 24.06 54.80 9.52
C LEU A 20 22.66 54.78 8.89
N HIS A 21 22.30 53.66 8.26
CA HIS A 21 20.91 53.25 8.16
C HIS A 21 20.78 51.77 8.49
N GLU A 22 20.28 51.56 9.69
CA GLU A 22 19.66 50.37 10.23
C GLU A 22 18.68 49.73 9.21
N LYS A 23 18.88 48.45 8.88
CA LYS A 23 17.84 47.63 8.24
C LYS A 23 17.96 46.15 8.63
N LYS A 24 17.40 45.87 9.81
CA LYS A 24 16.62 44.69 10.22
C LYS A 24 16.85 43.40 9.42
N GLU A 25 17.54 42.44 10.03
CA GLU A 25 17.48 41.01 9.68
C GLU A 25 16.04 40.49 9.90
N PRO A 26 15.33 39.92 8.91
CA PRO A 26 14.05 39.24 9.13
C PRO A 26 14.17 37.70 9.18
N ALA A 27 15.31 37.12 8.81
CA ALA A 27 15.41 35.68 8.53
C ALA A 27 15.32 34.75 9.76
N LYS A 28 15.48 35.26 10.99
CA LYS A 28 15.56 34.42 12.20
C LYS A 28 14.25 34.33 12.99
N GLU A 29 13.33 35.28 12.79
CA GLU A 29 12.01 35.28 13.44
C GLU A 29 10.98 34.47 12.64
N GLU A 30 11.02 34.51 11.30
CA GLU A 30 10.12 33.74 10.43
C GLU A 30 10.31 32.22 10.60
N ILE A 31 11.56 31.73 10.66
CA ILE A 31 11.88 30.30 10.87
C ILE A 31 11.38 29.78 12.23
N LYS A 32 11.41 30.63 13.27
CA LYS A 32 10.93 30.26 14.62
C LYS A 32 9.39 30.23 14.71
N GLN A 33 8.71 31.10 13.98
CA GLN A 33 7.25 31.12 13.95
C GLN A 33 6.66 29.99 13.10
N GLU A 34 7.32 29.59 12.01
CA GLU A 34 6.93 28.42 11.21
C GLU A 34 7.08 27.11 11.98
N ASP A 35 8.15 26.94 12.77
CA ASP A 35 8.39 25.75 13.59
C ASP A 35 7.35 25.59 14.71
N GLU A 36 7.04 26.68 15.43
CA GLU A 36 5.98 26.68 16.45
C GLU A 36 4.58 26.50 15.84
N GLY A 37 4.33 27.06 14.65
CA GLY A 37 3.08 26.86 13.91
C GLY A 37 2.87 25.42 13.43
N GLN A 38 3.91 24.78 12.91
CA GLN A 38 3.88 23.37 12.51
C GLN A 38 3.67 22.45 13.71
N LYS A 39 4.33 22.76 14.84
CA LYS A 39 4.16 22.02 16.10
C LYS A 39 2.72 22.11 16.62
N LEU A 40 2.13 23.31 16.60
CA LEU A 40 0.73 23.51 17.02
C LEU A 40 -0.24 22.77 16.08
N GLN A 41 -0.01 22.80 14.77
CA GLN A 41 -0.82 22.04 13.82
C GLN A 41 -0.69 20.52 14.03
N MET A 42 0.49 20.02 14.35
CA MET A 42 0.73 18.61 14.64
C MET A 42 -0.01 18.16 15.93
N GLU A 43 0.01 19.00 16.97
CA GLU A 43 -0.73 18.77 18.21
C GLU A 43 -2.24 18.70 17.94
N GLN A 44 -2.79 19.70 17.24
CA GLN A 44 -4.20 19.71 16.83
C GLN A 44 -4.58 18.52 15.95
N THR A 45 -3.69 18.11 15.05
CA THR A 45 -3.89 16.93 14.19
C THR A 45 -3.97 15.66 15.03
N THR A 46 -3.11 15.54 16.05
CA THR A 46 -3.08 14.38 16.95
C THR A 46 -4.33 14.32 17.82
N GLU A 47 -4.75 15.45 18.39
CA GLU A 47 -5.99 15.56 19.16
C GLU A 47 -7.21 15.18 18.32
N LEU A 48 -7.31 15.73 17.11
CA LEU A 48 -8.41 15.42 16.19
C LEU A 48 -8.41 13.94 15.79
N ALA A 49 -7.23 13.36 15.51
CA ALA A 49 -7.10 11.95 15.18
C ALA A 49 -7.56 11.05 16.34
N GLN A 50 -7.23 11.41 17.59
CA GLN A 50 -7.70 10.69 18.76
C GLN A 50 -9.23 10.73 18.86
N VAL A 51 -9.85 11.91 18.78
CA VAL A 51 -11.31 12.05 18.86
C VAL A 51 -12.02 11.26 17.75
N ILE A 52 -11.51 11.32 16.52
CA ILE A 52 -12.07 10.56 15.41
C ILE A 52 -11.92 9.05 15.64
N SER A 53 -10.75 8.60 16.12
CA SER A 53 -10.50 7.19 16.46
C SER A 53 -11.49 6.67 17.50
N GLU A 54 -11.71 7.42 18.58
CA GLU A 54 -12.68 7.08 19.63
C GLU A 54 -14.11 6.99 19.08
N LYS A 55 -14.52 7.96 18.25
CA LYS A 55 -15.85 7.97 17.62
C LYS A 55 -16.04 6.79 16.66
N VAL A 56 -15.05 6.49 15.82
CA VAL A 56 -15.12 5.37 14.87
C VAL A 56 -15.15 4.04 15.62
N LYS A 57 -14.32 3.89 16.66
CA LYS A 57 -14.33 2.70 17.50
C LYS A 57 -15.70 2.44 18.12
N PHE A 58 -16.32 3.48 18.70
CA PHE A 58 -17.67 3.40 19.24
C PHE A 58 -18.71 2.97 18.18
N LEU A 59 -18.65 3.56 16.97
CA LEU A 59 -19.55 3.20 15.86
C LEU A 59 -19.32 1.79 15.29
N CYS A 60 -18.21 1.15 15.64
CA CYS A 60 -17.88 -0.22 15.25
C CYS A 60 -18.22 -1.25 16.34
N GLU A 61 -18.65 -0.82 17.53
CA GLU A 61 -19.04 -1.73 18.60
C GLU A 61 -20.16 -2.68 18.15
N GLY A 62 -20.02 -3.97 18.50
CA GLY A 62 -20.97 -5.02 18.14
C GLY A 62 -20.90 -5.50 16.69
N LYS A 63 -20.00 -4.94 15.85
CA LYS A 63 -19.74 -5.47 14.50
C LYS A 63 -18.70 -6.59 14.55
N GLU A 64 -18.80 -7.52 13.61
CA GLU A 64 -17.78 -8.57 13.44
C GLU A 64 -16.42 -7.97 13.08
N ALA A 65 -15.35 -8.62 13.53
CA ALA A 65 -14.00 -8.22 13.18
C ALA A 65 -13.76 -8.43 11.68
N VAL A 66 -13.11 -7.46 11.03
CA VAL A 66 -12.71 -7.58 9.62
C VAL A 66 -11.63 -8.66 9.50
N PRO A 67 -11.80 -9.67 8.62
CA PRO A 67 -10.79 -10.70 8.39
C PRO A 67 -9.43 -10.11 7.98
N PRO A 68 -8.29 -10.69 8.40
CA PRO A 68 -6.96 -10.13 8.11
C PRO A 68 -6.71 -9.85 6.62
N VAL A 69 -7.12 -10.77 5.74
CA VAL A 69 -6.99 -10.60 4.28
C VAL A 69 -7.81 -9.44 3.73
N GLN A 70 -8.97 -9.13 4.32
CA GLN A 70 -9.76 -7.96 3.95
C GLN A 70 -9.10 -6.67 4.43
N VAL A 71 -8.47 -6.68 5.62
CA VAL A 71 -7.66 -5.54 6.09
C VAL A 71 -6.50 -5.26 5.12
N MET A 72 -5.81 -6.30 4.65
CA MET A 72 -4.73 -6.17 3.65
C MET A 72 -5.23 -5.55 2.34
N ALA A 73 -6.42 -5.96 1.87
CA ALA A 73 -7.03 -5.38 0.67
C ALA A 73 -7.36 -3.88 0.85
N ILE A 74 -8.01 -3.51 1.97
CA ILE A 74 -8.32 -2.11 2.30
C ILE A 74 -7.04 -1.26 2.38
N GLN A 75 -5.99 -1.80 3.01
CA GLN A 75 -4.69 -1.14 3.10
C GLN A 75 -4.06 -0.96 1.72
N LEU A 76 -4.07 -1.99 0.86
CA LEU A 76 -3.52 -1.90 -0.49
C LEU A 76 -4.21 -0.80 -1.30
N GLU A 77 -5.54 -0.77 -1.32
CA GLU A 77 -6.32 0.27 -2.02
C GLU A 77 -5.98 1.67 -1.52
N THR A 78 -5.91 1.84 -0.20
CA THR A 78 -5.58 3.12 0.44
C THR A 78 -4.17 3.59 0.10
N LEU A 79 -3.18 2.68 0.15
CA LEU A 79 -1.78 3.01 -0.13
C LEU A 79 -1.52 3.29 -1.60
N VAL A 80 -2.19 2.58 -2.52
CA VAL A 80 -2.13 2.89 -3.97
C VAL A 80 -2.68 4.29 -4.23
N ALA A 81 -3.85 4.62 -3.69
CA ALA A 81 -4.42 5.97 -3.84
C ALA A 81 -3.51 7.06 -3.27
N ALA A 82 -2.87 6.81 -2.11
CA ALA A 82 -1.92 7.75 -1.51
C ALA A 82 -0.63 7.90 -2.34
N LEU A 83 -0.13 6.83 -2.95
CA LEU A 83 1.02 6.86 -3.86
C LEU A 83 0.71 7.68 -5.11
N ASP A 84 -0.45 7.44 -5.73
CA ASP A 84 -0.90 8.16 -6.94
C ASP A 84 -1.09 9.66 -6.67
N ALA A 85 -1.56 10.01 -5.47
CA ALA A 85 -1.69 11.39 -5.02
C ALA A 85 -0.35 12.05 -4.61
N GLY A 86 0.76 11.31 -4.62
CA GLY A 86 2.08 11.78 -4.18
C GLY A 86 2.21 11.96 -2.66
N GLY A 87 1.25 11.47 -1.87
CA GLY A 87 1.25 11.51 -0.41
C GLY A 87 2.04 10.36 0.24
N LEU A 88 2.53 9.41 -0.55
CA LEU A 88 3.31 8.25 -0.10
C LEU A 88 4.58 8.10 -0.93
N SER A 89 5.69 7.74 -0.28
CA SER A 89 6.93 7.45 -1.02
C SER A 89 6.87 6.08 -1.70
N ALA A 90 7.40 5.98 -2.92
CA ALA A 90 7.51 4.71 -3.63
C ALA A 90 8.35 3.66 -2.86
N LYS A 91 9.36 4.12 -2.11
CA LYS A 91 10.19 3.24 -1.25
C LYS A 91 9.34 2.57 -0.17
N TYR A 92 8.53 3.34 0.55
CA TYR A 92 7.64 2.78 1.57
C TYR A 92 6.66 1.79 0.96
N MET A 93 6.04 2.14 -0.18
CA MET A 93 5.11 1.25 -0.87
C MET A 93 5.79 -0.09 -1.22
N TRP A 94 7.01 -0.04 -1.74
CA TRP A 94 7.78 -1.25 -2.08
C TRP A 94 8.07 -2.13 -0.86
N GLU A 95 8.51 -1.53 0.24
CA GLU A 95 8.78 -2.24 1.50
C GLU A 95 7.50 -2.90 2.06
N TRP A 96 6.38 -2.17 2.01
CA TRP A 96 5.08 -2.69 2.44
C TRP A 96 4.59 -3.84 1.54
N LEU A 97 4.65 -3.68 0.21
CA LEU A 97 4.26 -4.73 -0.74
C LEU A 97 5.10 -6.00 -0.57
N THR A 98 6.41 -5.86 -0.35
CA THR A 98 7.30 -7.02 -0.11
C THR A 98 6.93 -7.75 1.18
N SER A 99 6.56 -7.00 2.23
CA SER A 99 6.08 -7.58 3.48
C SER A 99 4.75 -8.32 3.31
N VAL A 100 3.83 -7.75 2.53
CA VAL A 100 2.53 -8.36 2.22
C VAL A 100 2.69 -9.62 1.37
N ASP A 101 3.56 -9.60 0.37
CA ASP A 101 3.90 -10.76 -0.47
C ASP A 101 4.43 -11.93 0.38
N SER A 102 5.32 -11.65 1.34
CA SER A 102 5.82 -12.64 2.30
C SER A 102 4.72 -13.21 3.20
N GLN A 103 3.79 -12.37 3.67
CA GLN A 103 2.64 -12.82 4.44
C GLN A 103 1.69 -13.71 3.62
N LEU A 104 1.44 -13.35 2.35
CA LEU A 104 0.64 -14.17 1.44
C LEU A 104 1.31 -15.52 1.17
N ALA A 105 2.62 -15.56 0.92
CA ALA A 105 3.36 -16.81 0.76
C ALA A 105 3.26 -17.74 1.98
N SER A 106 3.28 -17.17 3.20
CA SER A 106 3.06 -17.93 4.43
C SER A 106 1.65 -18.50 4.52
N LEU A 107 0.63 -17.71 4.15
CA LEU A 107 -0.77 -18.17 4.09
C LEU A 107 -0.97 -19.25 3.02
N GLU A 108 -0.33 -19.12 1.87
CA GLU A 108 -0.34 -20.11 0.78
C GLU A 108 0.24 -21.44 1.25
N GLN A 109 1.37 -21.41 1.98
CA GLN A 109 1.97 -22.60 2.56
C GLN A 109 1.08 -23.23 3.63
N ALA A 110 0.45 -22.42 4.49
CA ALA A 110 -0.47 -22.90 5.52
C ALA A 110 -1.79 -23.45 4.95
N ALA A 111 -2.20 -22.99 3.77
CA ALA A 111 -3.42 -23.43 3.09
C ALA A 111 -3.23 -24.68 2.22
N ALA A 112 -2.00 -25.18 2.05
CA ALA A 112 -1.71 -26.37 1.27
C ALA A 112 -1.63 -27.63 2.16
N PRO A 113 -2.22 -28.77 1.75
CA PRO A 113 -2.02 -30.03 2.44
C PRO A 113 -0.58 -30.53 2.29
N LEU A 114 -0.18 -31.49 3.12
CA LEU A 114 1.18 -32.06 3.10
C LEU A 114 1.53 -32.62 1.71
N GLY A 115 2.70 -32.27 1.17
CA GLY A 115 3.15 -32.71 -0.16
C GLY A 115 2.49 -31.96 -1.33
N TRP A 116 1.79 -30.86 -1.06
CA TRP A 116 1.21 -29.98 -2.07
C TRP A 116 1.66 -28.52 -1.88
N GLN A 117 1.63 -27.77 -2.97
CA GLN A 117 1.86 -26.33 -2.99
C GLN A 117 0.61 -25.61 -3.48
N CYS A 118 0.13 -24.63 -2.71
CA CYS A 118 -0.90 -23.69 -3.14
C CYS A 118 -0.22 -22.53 -3.88
N GLN A 119 -0.65 -22.24 -5.12
CA GLN A 119 -0.01 -21.24 -5.98
C GLN A 119 -1.05 -20.38 -6.69
N TRP A 120 -0.73 -19.10 -6.89
CA TRP A 120 -1.58 -18.16 -7.59
C TRP A 120 -1.37 -18.20 -9.11
N ASP A 121 -2.44 -18.50 -9.87
CA ASP A 121 -2.44 -18.34 -11.33
C ASP A 121 -2.90 -16.92 -11.70
N ARG A 122 -2.01 -16.14 -12.34
CA ARG A 122 -2.30 -14.77 -12.76
C ARG A 122 -3.27 -14.67 -13.95
N SER A 123 -3.32 -15.68 -14.81
CA SER A 123 -4.15 -15.69 -16.02
C SER A 123 -5.62 -15.92 -15.67
N TYR A 124 -5.87 -16.90 -14.80
CA TYR A 124 -7.19 -17.27 -14.33
C TYR A 124 -7.60 -16.55 -13.04
N LYS A 125 -6.66 -15.84 -12.40
CA LYS A 125 -6.86 -15.08 -11.16
C LYS A 125 -7.45 -15.94 -10.05
N ARG A 126 -6.88 -17.13 -9.86
CA ARG A 126 -7.32 -18.11 -8.87
C ARG A 126 -6.15 -18.95 -8.38
N TYR A 127 -6.30 -19.53 -7.20
CA TYR A 127 -5.35 -20.52 -6.69
C TYR A 127 -5.52 -21.88 -7.37
N PHE A 128 -4.41 -22.60 -7.45
CA PHE A 128 -4.33 -24.02 -7.82
C PHE A 128 -3.38 -24.74 -6.87
N TYR A 129 -3.46 -26.07 -6.86
CA TYR A 129 -2.61 -26.94 -6.07
C TYR A 129 -1.72 -27.77 -6.99
N ARG A 130 -0.43 -27.85 -6.65
CA ARG A 130 0.54 -28.70 -7.34
C ARG A 130 1.12 -29.72 -6.39
N ASN A 131 1.02 -31.00 -6.73
CA ASN A 131 1.63 -32.07 -5.95
C ASN A 131 3.15 -32.01 -6.11
N GLU A 132 3.89 -32.04 -5.01
CA GLU A 132 5.34 -31.86 -5.03
C GLU A 132 6.10 -33.06 -5.61
N GLU A 133 5.54 -34.27 -5.45
CA GLU A 133 6.17 -35.52 -5.91
C GLU A 133 5.85 -35.82 -7.38
N SER A 134 4.57 -35.83 -7.74
CA SER A 134 4.10 -36.18 -9.09
C SER A 134 4.08 -35.00 -10.07
N GLY A 135 4.10 -33.76 -9.56
CA GLY A 135 3.95 -32.55 -10.36
C GLY A 135 2.53 -32.30 -10.90
N VAL A 136 1.55 -33.12 -10.52
CA VAL A 136 0.14 -32.98 -10.93
C VAL A 136 -0.41 -31.64 -10.44
N ILE A 137 -1.12 -30.94 -11.33
CA ILE A 137 -1.81 -29.69 -11.03
C ILE A 137 -3.31 -29.94 -11.00
N GLN A 138 -3.97 -29.38 -9.99
CA GLN A 138 -5.42 -29.39 -9.89
C GLN A 138 -5.95 -28.09 -9.30
N TRP A 139 -7.23 -27.89 -9.50
CA TRP A 139 -7.95 -26.66 -9.24
C TRP A 139 -8.71 -26.71 -7.92
N GLU A 140 -9.09 -27.90 -7.50
CA GLU A 140 -9.80 -28.23 -6.27
C GLU A 140 -8.79 -28.61 -5.17
N TYR A 141 -9.20 -28.42 -3.91
CA TYR A 141 -8.38 -28.80 -2.77
C TYR A 141 -8.05 -30.30 -2.81
N PRO A 142 -6.79 -30.71 -2.63
CA PRO A 142 -6.42 -32.11 -2.60
C PRO A 142 -7.11 -32.85 -1.45
N SER A 143 -7.96 -33.82 -1.80
CA SER A 143 -8.45 -34.77 -0.82
C SER A 143 -7.30 -35.63 -0.32
N GLU A 144 -7.17 -35.79 1.00
CA GLU A 144 -6.10 -36.60 1.61
C GLU A 144 -6.18 -38.10 1.25
N HIS A 145 -7.27 -38.52 0.60
CA HIS A 145 -7.37 -39.84 0.00
C HIS A 145 -6.97 -39.75 -1.48
N PRO A 146 -5.98 -40.55 -1.94
CA PRO A 146 -5.86 -40.79 -3.37
C PRO A 146 -7.20 -41.36 -3.81
N SER A 147 -7.89 -40.67 -4.70
CA SER A 147 -9.06 -41.24 -5.36
C SER A 147 -8.60 -42.53 -6.03
N GLN A 148 -8.83 -43.67 -5.38
CA GLN A 148 -9.07 -44.90 -6.12
C GLN A 148 -10.19 -44.54 -7.08
N GLY A 149 -9.91 -44.61 -8.38
CA GLY A 149 -10.94 -44.58 -9.39
C GLY A 149 -12.04 -45.56 -9.00
N GLY A 150 -13.27 -45.05 -8.92
CA GLY A 150 -14.41 -45.81 -8.45
C GLY A 150 -15.63 -44.91 -8.38
N GLU A 151 -16.29 -44.74 -9.54
CA GLU A 151 -17.75 -44.79 -9.66
C GLU A 151 -18.59 -44.47 -8.42
N GLU A 152 -18.88 -43.20 -8.18
CA GLU A 152 -20.21 -42.85 -7.67
C GLU A 152 -20.80 -41.78 -8.59
N ALA A 153 -21.04 -42.22 -9.83
CA ALA A 153 -22.20 -41.72 -10.54
C ALA A 153 -23.40 -42.03 -9.63
N MET A 154 -23.85 -41.02 -8.88
CA MET A 154 -25.21 -41.01 -8.38
C MET A 154 -26.13 -40.99 -9.60
N GLU A 155 -26.37 -42.17 -10.18
CA GLU A 155 -27.46 -42.35 -11.11
C GLU A 155 -28.74 -42.11 -10.31
N LEU A 156 -29.22 -40.88 -10.40
CA LEU A 156 -30.58 -40.51 -10.08
C LEU A 156 -31.45 -41.39 -10.99
N CYS A 157 -31.89 -42.55 -10.50
CA CYS A 157 -32.83 -43.42 -11.18
C CYS A 157 -34.18 -42.70 -11.29
N ASP A 158 -34.30 -41.80 -12.26
CA ASP A 158 -35.56 -41.28 -12.78
C ASP A 158 -36.06 -42.20 -13.90
N SER A 159 -36.39 -43.45 -13.56
CA SER A 159 -37.14 -44.33 -14.47
C SER A 159 -38.65 -44.17 -14.21
N PRO A 160 -39.44 -43.56 -15.12
CA PRO A 160 -40.90 -43.51 -15.02
C PRO A 160 -41.55 -44.84 -15.51
N PRO A 161 -42.87 -45.06 -15.32
CA PRO A 161 -43.47 -46.24 -14.66
C PRO A 161 -44.16 -47.25 -15.63
N PRO A 162 -44.88 -48.30 -15.13
CA PRO A 162 -45.98 -48.92 -15.88
C PRO A 162 -47.37 -48.74 -15.21
N PRO A 163 -48.43 -48.45 -15.98
CA PRO A 163 -49.82 -48.28 -15.51
C PRO A 163 -50.59 -49.61 -15.37
N PRO A 164 -51.67 -49.65 -14.56
CA PRO A 164 -52.88 -50.42 -14.85
C PRO A 164 -54.05 -49.54 -15.31
#